data_AF-A0A2R7P7R1-F1
#
_entry.id   AF-A0A2R7P7R1-F1
#
_cell.length_a   1.000
_cell.length_b   1.000
_cell.length_c   1.000
_cell.angle_alpha   90.00
_cell.angle_beta   90.00
_cell.angle_gamma   90.00
#
_symmetry.space_group_name_H-M   'P 1'
#
loop_
_entity.id
_entity.type
_entity.pdbx_description
1 polymer ?
#
loop_
_entity_poly.entity_id
_entity_poly.type
_entity_poly.pdbx_seq_one_letter_code
_entity_poly.pdbx_strand_id
1 'polypeptide(L)'
;MTEPIEWLPDGTPYSPRFGDRYHSENGGLTQARRVFLHGCGLPEAWAGQSQWRILETGFGFGLNFLVTWAAWRADPKRPTLLHFVSTEAWPVSAADLLRATSVHPELAPLAEALQRQWWGLLPGVHRLRFDEGRVLLTLYVGDTQAMLRQQNLTVDSIYLDGFSPQRNPESWDLHTLKAVARCCRRGTQLATWTIARAVRDALAQCGFEVTRVPGVPPKRDNLHATFNPRWEPRTPRQPGATPEPSLPGPCIVIGGGIAGAAAAASLARRGWQVTVLDLAAEPAAGASALPAGVFAPHVSPDDSVLSRLSRSGIRTTLEQARWLLNEGVDWAHCGVLEHRTDGSPGLSPEWPQGPGAAWSEPAPSAALAAAQLPPDATACWHHQAGWVRPARLARALLGQPGIQWQGNCAVAQLRRVEIPATAQCPAAATWQALDAQGQVLAEAPTVVIAAGAGSLALLNHRWPLQPVRGQVSWGQHADTAMPLRPSI
;
A
#
# COMPACT_ATOMS: atom_id res chain seq x y z
N MET A 1 3.86 21.32 1.93
CA MET A 1 5.06 21.53 2.77
C MET A 1 5.01 20.52 3.91
N THR A 2 6.15 20.01 4.36
CA THR A 2 6.27 19.13 5.53
C THR A 2 5.94 19.91 6.80
N GLU A 3 5.46 19.24 7.84
CA GLU A 3 5.18 19.90 9.11
C GLU A 3 6.48 20.42 9.75
N PRO A 4 6.56 21.69 10.18
CA PRO A 4 7.72 22.21 10.89
C PRO A 4 7.79 21.63 12.32
N ILE A 5 8.98 21.20 12.72
CA ILE A 5 9.23 20.59 14.03
C ILE A 5 10.25 21.44 14.81
N GLU A 6 9.91 21.78 16.06
CA GLU A 6 10.86 22.33 17.01
C GLU A 6 11.43 21.22 17.89
N TRP A 7 12.74 21.21 18.06
CA TRP A 7 13.43 20.24 18.90
C TRP A 7 13.81 20.90 20.22
N LEU A 8 13.18 20.47 21.31
CA LEU A 8 13.42 21.00 22.65
C LEU A 8 14.84 20.64 23.14
N PRO A 9 15.37 21.33 24.19
CA PRO A 9 16.73 21.07 24.69
C PRO A 9 16.98 19.65 25.19
N ASP A 10 15.92 18.94 25.59
CA ASP A 10 15.95 17.53 26.00
C ASP A 10 15.92 16.56 24.80
N GLY A 11 15.82 17.07 23.57
CA GLY A 11 15.71 16.30 22.33
C GLY A 11 14.28 15.87 21.99
N THR A 12 13.27 16.28 22.76
CA THR A 12 11.87 15.92 22.48
C THR A 12 11.31 16.75 21.32
N PRO A 13 10.68 16.13 20.30
CA PRO A 13 10.02 16.86 19.22
C PRO A 13 8.72 17.53 19.69
N TYR A 14 8.58 18.80 19.32
CA TYR A 14 7.45 19.68 19.63
C TYR A 14 6.77 20.14 18.34
N SER A 15 5.43 20.16 18.35
CA SER A 15 4.64 20.75 17.27
C SER A 15 4.25 22.17 17.63
N PRO A 16 4.76 23.20 16.91
CA PRO A 16 4.30 24.58 17.09
C PRO A 16 2.82 24.75 16.75
N ARG A 17 2.31 23.98 15.77
CA ARG A 17 0.91 24.02 15.35
C ARG A 17 -0.06 23.64 16.47
N PHE A 18 0.24 22.55 17.18
CA PHE A 18 -0.64 22.06 18.25
C PHE A 18 -0.21 22.56 19.63
N GLY A 19 0.95 23.19 19.73
CA GLY A 19 1.50 23.66 20.99
C GLY A 19 1.74 22.54 22.01
N ASP A 20 2.13 21.36 21.52
CA ASP A 20 2.21 20.11 22.30
C ASP A 20 3.40 19.23 21.85
N ARG A 21 3.86 18.34 22.74
CA ARG A 21 4.95 17.38 22.47
C ARG A 21 4.39 16.14 21.77
N TYR A 22 5.16 15.54 20.86
CA TYR A 22 4.74 14.30 20.18
C TYR A 22 4.78 13.07 21.09
N HIS A 23 5.63 13.08 22.11
CA HIS A 23 5.62 12.06 23.16
C HIS A 23 6.03 12.67 24.51
N SER A 24 5.78 11.94 25.60
CA SER A 24 6.19 12.38 26.93
C SER A 24 7.71 12.40 27.09
N GLU A 25 8.16 13.17 28.08
CA GLU A 25 9.57 13.34 28.48
C GLU A 25 10.22 12.01 28.91
N ASN A 26 9.42 11.07 29.45
CA ASN A 26 9.87 9.78 30.00
C ASN A 26 9.77 8.59 29.02
N GLY A 27 9.75 8.85 27.71
CA GLY A 27 10.07 7.86 26.68
C GLY A 27 8.88 7.36 25.86
N GLY A 28 8.73 7.89 24.64
CA GLY A 28 7.72 7.46 23.68
C GLY A 28 7.75 5.96 23.36
N LEU A 29 8.92 5.32 23.43
CA LEU A 29 9.08 3.88 23.21
C LEU A 29 8.31 3.03 24.24
N THR A 30 8.36 3.41 25.52
CA THR A 30 7.62 2.72 26.59
C THR A 30 6.13 2.87 26.37
N GLN A 31 5.69 4.07 25.96
CA GLN A 31 4.29 4.33 25.63
C GLN A 31 3.83 3.46 24.46
N ALA A 32 4.57 3.45 23.34
CA ALA A 32 4.28 2.63 22.17
C ALA A 32 4.14 1.13 22.52
N ARG A 33 5.05 0.61 23.34
CA ARG A 33 5.01 -0.80 23.78
C ARG A 33 3.86 -1.09 24.75
N ARG A 34 3.75 -0.32 25.83
CA ARG A 34 2.87 -0.65 26.96
C ARG A 34 1.44 -0.17 26.77
N VAL A 35 1.24 1.01 26.18
CA VAL A 35 -0.09 1.57 25.97
C VAL A 35 -0.72 0.97 24.73
N PHE A 36 -0.02 0.98 23.60
CA PHE A 36 -0.63 0.62 22.32
C PHE A 36 -0.48 -0.87 22.00
N LEU A 37 0.75 -1.36 21.87
CA LEU A 37 1.01 -2.75 21.49
C LEU A 37 0.38 -3.74 22.49
N HIS A 38 0.80 -3.70 23.75
CA HIS A 38 0.24 -4.57 24.79
C HIS A 38 -1.20 -4.21 25.16
N GLY A 39 -1.62 -2.95 25.01
CA GLY A 39 -2.99 -2.54 25.31
C GLY A 39 -4.03 -3.14 24.35
N CYS A 40 -3.61 -3.47 23.13
CA CYS A 40 -4.40 -4.25 22.18
C CYS A 40 -4.18 -5.77 22.31
N GLY A 41 -3.43 -6.23 23.32
CA GLY A 41 -3.15 -7.65 23.56
C GLY A 41 -2.14 -8.25 22.60
N LEU A 42 -1.29 -7.45 21.96
CA LEU A 42 -0.23 -7.93 21.07
C LEU A 42 1.07 -8.16 21.84
N PRO A 43 1.84 -9.21 21.51
CA PRO A 43 1.70 -10.09 20.34
C PRO A 43 0.70 -11.25 20.50
N GLU A 44 0.19 -11.56 21.67
CA GLU A 44 -0.59 -12.78 21.91
C GLU A 44 -1.83 -12.89 21.01
N ALA A 45 -2.52 -11.78 20.75
CA ALA A 45 -3.76 -11.76 19.97
C ALA A 45 -3.55 -12.07 18.47
N TRP A 46 -2.39 -11.75 17.88
CA TRP A 46 -2.13 -12.01 16.46
C TRP A 46 -1.52 -13.39 16.19
N ALA A 47 -1.26 -14.17 17.25
CA ALA A 47 -0.54 -15.43 17.14
C ALA A 47 -1.30 -16.43 16.25
N GLY A 48 -0.63 -16.97 15.23
CA GLY A 48 -1.19 -17.96 14.30
C GLY A 48 -2.23 -17.41 13.31
N GLN A 49 -2.47 -16.10 13.29
CA GLN A 49 -3.37 -15.48 12.30
C GLN A 49 -2.68 -15.38 10.94
N SER A 50 -3.41 -15.44 9.83
CA SER A 50 -2.81 -15.23 8.50
C SER A 50 -2.46 -13.76 8.23
N GLN A 51 -3.24 -12.86 8.81
CA GLN A 51 -3.07 -11.42 8.73
C GLN A 51 -3.49 -10.76 10.03
N TRP A 52 -2.85 -9.64 10.38
CA TRP A 52 -3.33 -8.72 11.41
C TRP A 52 -3.34 -7.28 10.90
N ARG A 53 -4.44 -6.57 11.13
CA ARG A 53 -4.65 -5.20 10.67
C ARG A 53 -4.80 -4.24 11.83
N ILE A 54 -3.99 -3.19 11.83
CA ILE A 54 -3.99 -2.14 12.86
C ILE A 54 -4.39 -0.83 12.21
N LEU A 55 -5.30 -0.07 12.83
CA LEU A 55 -5.56 1.32 12.48
C LEU A 55 -4.97 2.23 13.56
N GLU A 56 -4.23 3.24 13.14
CA GLU A 56 -3.75 4.32 13.98
C GLU A 56 -4.34 5.66 13.54
N THR A 57 -4.64 6.50 14.54
CA THR A 57 -4.91 7.94 14.32
C THR A 57 -3.66 8.75 14.68
N GLY A 58 -3.15 9.55 13.74
CA GLY A 58 -1.93 10.33 13.94
C GLY A 58 -0.65 9.50 13.87
N PHE A 59 -0.05 9.40 12.69
CA PHE A 59 1.21 8.66 12.50
C PHE A 59 2.40 9.34 13.20
N GLY A 60 2.44 10.67 13.19
CA GLY A 60 3.54 11.47 13.69
C GLY A 60 4.89 11.03 13.11
N PHE A 61 5.76 10.54 14.00
CA PHE A 61 7.10 10.04 13.65
C PHE A 61 7.14 8.52 13.36
N GLY A 62 5.99 7.84 13.38
CA GLY A 62 5.89 6.41 13.09
C GLY A 62 6.36 5.48 14.19
N LEU A 63 6.52 5.97 15.43
CA LEU A 63 7.09 5.18 16.53
C LEU A 63 6.24 3.94 16.85
N ASN A 64 4.92 4.07 16.92
CA ASN A 64 4.03 2.92 17.15
C ASN A 64 4.15 1.88 16.03
N PHE A 65 4.24 2.33 14.76
CA PHE A 65 4.48 1.44 13.62
C PHE A 65 5.81 0.71 13.73
N LEU A 66 6.91 1.42 14.03
CA LEU A 66 8.24 0.82 14.16
C LEU A 66 8.32 -0.19 15.32
N VAL A 67 7.71 0.13 16.47
CA VAL A 67 7.62 -0.78 17.62
C VAL A 67 6.81 -2.02 17.29
N THR A 68 5.68 -1.85 16.61
CA THR A 68 4.82 -2.95 16.17
C THR A 68 5.54 -3.83 15.15
N TRP A 69 6.23 -3.23 14.20
CA TRP A 69 7.02 -3.95 13.20
C TRP A 69 8.18 -4.73 13.85
N ALA A 70 8.88 -4.12 14.81
CA ALA A 70 9.92 -4.81 15.58
C ALA A 70 9.35 -6.02 16.35
N ALA A 71 8.21 -5.85 17.03
CA ALA A 71 7.53 -6.93 17.75
C ALA A 71 7.08 -8.05 16.80
N TRP A 72 6.51 -7.69 15.64
CA TRP A 72 6.15 -8.65 14.59
C TRP A 72 7.36 -9.45 14.14
N ARG A 73 8.50 -8.79 13.86
CA ARG A 73 9.71 -9.46 13.39
C ARG A 73 10.31 -10.41 14.46
N ALA A 74 10.16 -10.06 15.73
CA ALA A 74 10.65 -10.86 16.86
C ALA A 74 9.78 -12.08 17.18
N ASP A 75 8.49 -12.06 16.83
CA ASP A 75 7.54 -13.12 17.19
C ASP A 75 7.58 -14.30 16.20
N PRO A 76 7.89 -15.54 16.64
CA PRO A 76 7.84 -16.72 15.78
C PRO A 76 6.41 -17.15 15.40
N LYS A 77 5.38 -16.71 16.15
CA LYS A 77 3.96 -16.98 15.88
C LYS A 77 3.27 -15.83 15.15
N ARG A 78 4.05 -14.85 14.68
CA ARG A 78 3.56 -13.67 13.95
C ARG A 78 2.67 -14.05 12.77
N PRO A 79 1.71 -13.18 12.39
CA PRO A 79 0.94 -13.40 11.19
C PRO A 79 1.80 -13.29 9.93
N THR A 80 1.41 -13.98 8.85
CA THR A 80 2.08 -13.88 7.55
C THR A 80 2.12 -12.44 7.02
N LEU A 81 1.04 -11.68 7.26
CA LEU A 81 0.90 -10.30 6.82
C LEU A 81 0.56 -9.37 7.99
N LEU A 82 1.41 -8.40 8.28
CA LEU A 82 1.07 -7.24 9.11
C LEU A 82 0.63 -6.09 8.21
N HIS A 83 -0.56 -5.55 8.44
CA HIS A 83 -1.03 -4.37 7.73
C HIS A 83 -1.35 -3.25 8.72
N PHE A 84 -0.42 -2.32 8.81
CA PHE A 84 -0.57 -1.10 9.58
C PHE A 84 -1.21 -0.02 8.69
N VAL A 85 -2.31 0.56 9.14
CA VAL A 85 -2.99 1.67 8.49
C VAL A 85 -2.92 2.85 9.43
N SER A 86 -2.49 4.01 8.95
CA SER A 86 -2.44 5.22 9.79
C SER A 86 -2.97 6.43 9.04
N THR A 87 -3.48 7.40 9.78
CA THR A 87 -3.92 8.71 9.28
C THR A 87 -2.95 9.77 9.75
N GLU A 88 -2.56 10.68 8.86
CA GLU A 88 -1.66 11.78 9.18
C GLU A 88 -1.99 13.00 8.32
N ALA A 89 -2.44 14.08 8.94
CA ALA A 89 -2.77 15.30 8.22
C ALA A 89 -1.50 16.08 7.82
N TRP A 90 -0.44 15.98 8.63
CA TRP A 90 0.77 16.80 8.51
C TRP A 90 2.03 15.94 8.63
N PRO A 91 2.38 15.16 7.58
CA PRO A 91 3.57 14.30 7.64
C PRO A 91 4.85 15.12 7.91
N VAL A 92 5.65 14.64 8.86
CA VAL A 92 6.98 15.18 9.16
C VAL A 92 7.97 14.86 8.04
N SER A 93 9.10 15.56 8.01
CA SER A 93 10.17 15.27 7.06
C SER A 93 10.80 13.90 7.30
N ALA A 94 11.37 13.29 6.26
CA ALA A 94 12.08 12.02 6.38
C ALA A 94 13.30 12.10 7.32
N ALA A 95 13.94 13.28 7.38
CA ALA A 95 15.06 13.54 8.26
C ALA A 95 14.62 13.64 9.73
N ASP A 96 13.50 14.31 9.99
CA ASP A 96 12.94 14.41 11.35
C ASP A 96 12.45 13.05 11.86
N LEU A 97 11.85 12.22 10.99
CA LEU A 97 11.50 10.83 11.29
C LEU A 97 12.71 10.03 11.77
N LEU A 98 13.82 10.13 11.04
CA LEU A 98 15.05 9.43 11.40
C LEU A 98 15.69 10.00 12.69
N ARG A 99 15.66 11.33 12.86
CA ARG A 99 16.16 11.99 14.06
C ARG A 99 15.38 11.58 15.32
N ALA A 100 14.06 11.45 15.24
CA ALA A 100 13.24 11.05 16.39
C ALA A 100 13.51 9.61 16.85
N THR A 101 14.00 8.78 15.95
CA THR A 101 14.24 7.35 16.21
C THR A 101 15.70 7.06 16.59
N SER A 102 16.62 8.01 16.44
CA SER A 102 18.05 7.81 16.74
C SER A 102 18.32 7.51 18.23
N VAL A 103 17.42 7.94 19.12
CA VAL A 103 17.47 7.63 20.57
C VAL A 103 17.06 6.19 20.89
N HIS A 104 16.61 5.42 19.89
CA HIS A 104 16.19 4.03 20.00
C HIS A 104 16.99 3.14 19.02
N PRO A 105 18.25 2.79 19.35
CA PRO A 105 19.12 2.02 18.44
C PRO A 105 18.51 0.70 17.96
N GLU A 106 17.67 0.07 18.78
CA GLU A 106 16.95 -1.16 18.44
C GLU A 106 15.97 -1.01 17.27
N LEU A 107 15.53 0.22 16.96
CA LEU A 107 14.62 0.53 15.85
C LEU A 107 15.35 1.09 14.62
N ALA A 108 16.63 1.41 14.72
CA ALA A 108 17.37 2.13 13.66
C ALA A 108 17.26 1.46 12.28
N PRO A 109 17.45 0.14 12.11
CA PRO A 109 17.31 -0.50 10.79
C PRO A 109 15.90 -0.36 10.19
N LEU A 110 14.87 -0.37 11.03
CA LEU A 110 13.48 -0.21 10.61
C LEU A 110 13.17 1.25 10.25
N ALA A 111 13.69 2.18 11.05
CA ALA A 111 13.56 3.61 10.79
C ALA A 111 14.24 4.04 9.48
N GLU A 112 15.45 3.53 9.21
CA GLU A 112 16.13 3.74 7.93
C GLU A 112 15.34 3.17 6.75
N ALA A 113 14.75 1.98 6.92
CA ALA A 113 13.92 1.37 5.88
C ALA A 113 12.67 2.22 5.59
N LEU A 114 12.03 2.77 6.62
CA LEU A 114 10.90 3.69 6.49
C LEU A 114 11.33 5.01 5.83
N GLN A 115 12.43 5.60 6.28
CA GLN A 115 13.00 6.85 5.77
C GLN A 115 13.28 6.79 4.27
N ARG A 116 13.84 5.67 3.76
CA ARG A 116 14.09 5.46 2.32
C ARG A 116 12.84 5.48 1.45
N GLN A 117 11.66 5.26 2.03
CA GLN A 117 10.37 5.30 1.33
C GLN A 117 9.55 6.55 1.64
N TRP A 118 10.02 7.42 2.55
CA TRP A 118 9.30 8.57 3.10
C TRP A 118 9.43 9.84 2.23
N TRP A 119 8.95 9.75 0.99
CA TRP A 119 9.02 10.83 0.01
C TRP A 119 7.73 10.92 -0.79
N GLY A 120 7.43 12.08 -1.38
CA GLY A 120 6.31 12.22 -2.31
C GLY A 120 4.92 12.05 -1.71
N LEU A 121 4.76 12.31 -0.41
CA LEU A 121 3.53 12.13 0.36
C LEU A 121 2.54 13.29 0.13
N LEU A 122 1.91 13.32 -1.04
CA LEU A 122 0.79 14.21 -1.37
C LEU A 122 -0.49 13.83 -0.60
N PRO A 123 -1.50 14.70 -0.47
CA PRO A 123 -2.80 14.30 0.09
C PRO A 123 -3.38 13.07 -0.63
N GLY A 124 -3.86 12.07 0.14
CA GLY A 124 -4.41 10.82 -0.38
C GLY A 124 -3.81 9.56 0.25
N VAL A 125 -3.81 8.46 -0.51
CA VAL A 125 -3.46 7.13 -0.01
C VAL A 125 -2.08 6.69 -0.51
N HIS A 126 -1.19 6.35 0.42
CA HIS A 126 0.15 5.83 0.11
C HIS A 126 0.31 4.45 0.70
N ARG A 127 0.72 3.47 -0.12
CA ARG A 127 1.10 2.16 0.38
C ARG A 127 2.61 1.99 0.27
N LEU A 128 3.25 1.84 1.43
CA LEU A 128 4.65 1.47 1.57
C LEU A 128 4.72 0.00 1.97
N ARG A 129 5.76 -0.68 1.53
CA ARG A 129 5.92 -2.12 1.77
C ARG A 129 7.32 -2.44 2.29
N PHE A 130 7.37 -3.34 3.26
CA PHE A 130 8.59 -3.77 3.93
C PHE A 130 8.57 -5.29 4.14
N ASP A 131 9.70 -5.86 4.54
CA ASP A 131 9.88 -7.31 4.73
C ASP A 131 9.30 -8.13 3.56
N GLU A 132 9.75 -7.83 2.34
CA GLU A 132 9.31 -8.49 1.10
C GLU A 132 7.78 -8.40 0.87
N GLY A 133 7.16 -7.33 1.39
CA GLY A 133 5.73 -7.08 1.28
C GLY A 133 4.87 -7.84 2.29
N ARG A 134 5.49 -8.38 3.36
CA ARG A 134 4.79 -8.95 4.53
C ARG A 134 4.44 -7.92 5.59
N VAL A 135 5.06 -6.73 5.55
CA VAL A 135 4.68 -5.59 6.38
C VAL A 135 4.23 -4.47 5.46
N LEU A 136 2.96 -4.10 5.58
CA LEU A 136 2.33 -3.06 4.78
C LEU A 136 2.03 -1.86 5.67
N LEU A 137 2.45 -0.67 5.25
CA LEU A 137 1.97 0.59 5.79
C LEU A 137 1.07 1.25 4.75
N THR A 138 -0.22 1.40 5.05
CA THR A 138 -1.07 2.34 4.30
C THR A 138 -1.16 3.65 5.10
N LEU A 139 -0.57 4.72 4.57
CA LEU A 139 -0.69 6.05 5.14
C LEU A 139 -1.78 6.83 4.39
N TYR A 140 -2.79 7.30 5.12
CA TYR A 140 -3.78 8.24 4.64
C TYR A 140 -3.33 9.66 5.00
N VAL A 141 -2.84 10.39 4.00
CA VAL A 141 -2.37 11.77 4.16
C VAL A 141 -3.55 12.71 3.99
N GLY A 142 -4.00 13.31 5.09
CA GLY A 142 -5.16 14.20 5.13
C GLY A 142 -5.95 14.09 6.43
N ASP A 143 -7.09 14.77 6.49
CA ASP A 143 -7.99 14.72 7.65
C ASP A 143 -8.46 13.28 7.95
N THR A 144 -8.32 12.87 9.21
CA THR A 144 -8.63 11.51 9.69
C THR A 144 -10.06 11.10 9.37
N GLN A 145 -11.02 11.98 9.66
CA GLN A 145 -12.44 11.67 9.46
C GLN A 145 -12.76 11.49 7.98
N ALA A 146 -12.37 12.46 7.15
CA ALA A 146 -12.62 12.46 5.72
C ALA A 146 -11.95 11.27 5.04
N MET A 147 -10.68 11.00 5.38
CA MET A 147 -9.94 9.87 4.82
C MET A 147 -10.60 8.56 5.18
N LEU A 148 -10.89 8.30 6.46
CA LEU A 148 -11.50 7.04 6.87
C LEU A 148 -12.85 6.83 6.19
N ARG A 149 -13.72 7.84 6.11
CA ARG A 149 -15.07 7.74 5.49
C ARG A 149 -15.04 7.29 4.02
N GLN A 150 -13.96 7.54 3.31
CA GLN A 150 -13.79 7.13 1.90
C GLN A 150 -13.32 5.67 1.75
N GLN A 151 -12.95 5.00 2.85
CA GLN A 151 -12.38 3.66 2.83
C GLN A 151 -13.34 2.60 3.38
N ASN A 152 -13.20 1.39 2.85
CA ASN A 152 -13.85 0.17 3.34
C ASN A 152 -12.78 -0.74 3.95
N LEU A 153 -12.33 -0.36 5.15
CA LEU A 153 -11.33 -1.11 5.93
C LEU A 153 -12.02 -1.80 7.11
N THR A 154 -11.55 -3.00 7.45
CA THR A 154 -11.86 -3.67 8.72
C THR A 154 -10.56 -3.99 9.44
N VAL A 155 -10.44 -3.62 10.72
CA VAL A 155 -9.23 -3.79 11.53
C VAL A 155 -9.43 -4.65 12.77
N ASP A 156 -8.35 -5.24 13.23
CA ASP A 156 -8.29 -6.11 14.42
C ASP A 156 -7.90 -5.32 15.67
N SER A 157 -7.10 -4.26 15.51
CA SER A 157 -6.69 -3.37 16.60
C SER A 157 -6.70 -1.90 16.19
N ILE A 158 -6.91 -1.01 17.16
CA ILE A 158 -6.87 0.44 17.01
C ILE A 158 -5.90 1.05 18.01
N TYR A 159 -4.94 1.82 17.51
CA TYR A 159 -4.13 2.74 18.29
C TYR A 159 -4.75 4.12 18.14
N LEU A 160 -5.58 4.50 19.12
CA LEU A 160 -6.19 5.82 19.13
C LEU A 160 -5.19 6.80 19.76
N ASP A 161 -4.32 7.31 18.91
CA ASP A 161 -3.24 8.25 19.23
C ASP A 161 -3.50 9.64 18.63
N GLY A 162 -2.66 10.60 18.98
CA GLY A 162 -2.71 11.98 18.56
C GLY A 162 -2.42 12.95 19.70
N PHE A 163 -2.34 14.25 19.39
CA PHE A 163 -2.19 15.30 20.39
C PHE A 163 -3.34 15.32 21.38
N SER A 164 -3.12 15.92 22.56
CA SER A 164 -4.12 15.91 23.63
C SER A 164 -5.49 16.44 23.17
N PRO A 165 -6.62 15.91 23.71
CA PRO A 165 -7.96 16.35 23.29
C PRO A 165 -8.23 17.84 23.48
N GLN A 166 -7.47 18.51 24.35
CA GLN A 166 -7.55 19.97 24.53
C GLN A 166 -6.84 20.74 23.42
N ARG A 167 -5.79 20.16 22.83
CA ARG A 167 -4.96 20.79 21.78
C ARG A 167 -5.42 20.46 20.37
N ASN A 168 -6.02 19.29 20.17
CA ASN A 168 -6.53 18.84 18.87
C ASN A 168 -7.93 18.19 19.01
N PRO A 169 -8.96 18.93 19.44
CA PRO A 169 -10.27 18.37 19.76
C PRO A 169 -10.96 17.65 18.59
N GLU A 170 -10.72 18.09 17.35
CA GLU A 170 -11.34 17.54 16.13
C GLU A 170 -10.99 16.06 15.92
N SER A 171 -9.76 15.66 16.27
CA SER A 171 -9.31 14.25 16.16
C SER A 171 -9.99 13.32 17.17
N TRP A 172 -10.62 13.88 18.21
CA TRP A 172 -11.27 13.12 19.29
C TRP A 172 -12.79 13.28 19.31
N ASP A 173 -13.35 14.03 18.36
CA ASP A 173 -14.77 14.29 18.34
C ASP A 173 -15.59 13.03 18.01
N LEU A 174 -16.90 13.09 18.27
CA LEU A 174 -17.79 11.97 18.04
C LEU A 174 -17.82 11.53 16.58
N HIS A 175 -17.63 12.43 15.61
CA HIS A 175 -17.72 12.09 14.20
C HIS A 175 -16.48 11.37 13.70
N THR A 176 -15.30 11.76 14.17
CA THR A 176 -14.04 11.07 13.94
C THR A 176 -14.08 9.69 14.58
N LEU A 177 -14.53 9.58 15.84
CA LEU A 177 -14.67 8.28 16.51
C LEU A 177 -15.71 7.36 15.84
N LYS A 178 -16.79 7.92 15.27
CA LYS A 178 -17.72 7.14 14.41
C LYS A 178 -17.04 6.64 13.13
N ALA A 179 -16.16 7.44 12.53
CA ALA A 179 -15.41 7.02 11.35
C ALA A 179 -14.44 5.86 11.67
N VAL A 180 -13.79 5.92 12.84
CA VAL A 180 -12.96 4.83 13.40
C VAL A 180 -13.80 3.58 13.71
N ALA A 181 -14.95 3.73 14.38
CA ALA A 181 -15.84 2.62 14.73
C ALA A 181 -16.35 1.86 13.49
N ARG A 182 -16.57 2.54 12.36
CA ARG A 182 -16.97 1.91 11.10
C ARG A 182 -15.90 0.95 10.55
N CYS A 183 -14.65 1.10 10.96
CA CYS A 183 -13.56 0.19 10.61
C CYS A 183 -13.46 -1.03 11.54
N CYS A 184 -14.29 -1.15 12.56
CA CYS A 184 -14.21 -2.24 13.52
C CYS A 184 -15.05 -3.45 13.10
N ARG A 185 -14.61 -4.63 13.53
CA ARG A 185 -15.45 -5.83 13.68
C ARG A 185 -15.71 -6.06 15.16
N ARG A 186 -16.75 -6.82 15.51
CA ARG A 186 -16.98 -7.20 16.92
C ARG A 186 -15.71 -7.86 17.46
N GLY A 187 -15.26 -7.42 18.64
CA GLY A 187 -14.01 -7.86 19.26
C GLY A 187 -12.76 -7.06 18.86
N THR A 188 -12.84 -6.06 17.97
CA THR A 188 -11.70 -5.15 17.72
C THR A 188 -11.27 -4.47 19.02
N GLN A 189 -9.98 -4.57 19.34
CA GLN A 189 -9.40 -3.95 20.54
C GLN A 189 -8.91 -2.53 20.24
N LEU A 190 -9.16 -1.59 21.13
CA LEU A 190 -8.69 -0.21 21.06
C LEU A 190 -7.89 0.13 22.31
N ALA A 191 -6.76 0.81 22.13
CA ALA A 191 -5.99 1.37 23.23
C ALA A 191 -5.70 2.86 23.00
N THR A 192 -5.75 3.64 24.09
CA THR A 192 -5.37 5.06 24.07
C THR A 192 -4.77 5.50 25.40
N TRP A 193 -3.89 6.48 25.34
CA TRP A 193 -3.26 7.08 26.52
C TRP A 193 -4.18 8.05 27.27
N THR A 194 -5.24 8.56 26.62
CA THR A 194 -6.11 9.58 27.23
C THR A 194 -7.17 8.96 28.13
N ILE A 195 -7.50 9.63 29.24
CA ILE A 195 -8.59 9.27 30.15
C ILE A 195 -9.71 10.33 30.15
N ALA A 196 -9.71 11.22 29.16
CA ALA A 196 -10.68 12.30 29.07
C ALA A 196 -12.11 11.74 29.02
N ARG A 197 -12.98 12.25 29.91
CA ARG A 197 -14.37 11.79 30.03
C ARG A 197 -15.12 11.90 28.70
N ALA A 198 -14.94 12.99 27.96
CA ALA A 198 -15.59 13.20 26.67
C ALA A 198 -15.23 12.10 25.66
N VAL A 199 -13.96 11.68 25.62
CA VAL A 199 -13.49 10.59 24.74
C VAL A 199 -14.10 9.27 25.16
N ARG A 200 -14.09 8.94 26.46
CA ARG A 200 -14.73 7.73 26.99
C ARG A 200 -16.21 7.66 26.65
N ASP A 201 -16.93 8.76 26.88
CA ASP A 201 -18.37 8.83 26.68
C ASP A 201 -18.70 8.76 25.16
N ALA A 202 -17.85 9.33 24.29
CA ALA A 202 -17.99 9.22 22.83
C ALA A 202 -17.67 7.82 22.30
N LEU A 203 -16.63 7.15 22.83
CA LEU A 203 -16.32 5.75 22.51
C LEU A 203 -17.49 4.83 22.90
N ALA A 204 -18.07 5.02 24.08
CA ALA A 204 -19.25 4.28 24.51
C ALA A 204 -20.44 4.47 23.56
N GLN A 205 -20.69 5.71 23.12
CA GLN A 205 -21.72 6.01 22.10
C GLN A 205 -21.45 5.33 20.75
N CYS A 206 -20.17 5.10 20.42
CA CYS A 206 -19.79 4.40 19.20
C CYS A 206 -19.90 2.87 19.31
N GLY A 207 -20.22 2.31 20.49
CA GLY A 207 -20.39 0.88 20.70
C GLY A 207 -19.17 0.18 21.30
N PHE A 208 -18.23 0.94 21.87
CA PHE A 208 -17.11 0.37 22.60
C PHE A 208 -17.44 0.15 24.08
N GLU A 209 -17.03 -1.00 24.62
CA GLU A 209 -16.98 -1.26 26.05
C GLU A 209 -15.65 -0.76 26.59
N VAL A 210 -15.67 0.37 27.30
CA VAL A 210 -14.46 1.08 27.74
C VAL A 210 -14.09 0.72 29.17
N THR A 211 -12.84 0.32 29.38
CA THR A 211 -12.26 -0.03 30.68
C THR A 211 -11.07 0.88 31.01
N ARG A 212 -11.01 1.37 32.24
CA ARG A 212 -9.85 2.10 32.76
C ARG A 212 -8.82 1.09 33.28
N VAL A 213 -7.58 1.23 32.84
CA VAL A 213 -6.48 0.32 33.21
C VAL A 213 -5.31 1.12 33.79
N PRO A 214 -4.42 0.51 34.59
CA PRO A 214 -3.20 1.16 35.05
C PRO A 214 -2.39 1.72 33.89
N GLY A 215 -1.98 2.98 34.02
CA GLY A 215 -1.22 3.69 33.01
C GLY A 215 0.28 3.41 33.07
N VAL A 216 1.01 4.00 32.13
CA VAL A 216 2.47 4.03 32.16
C VAL A 216 2.91 5.33 32.85
N PRO A 217 3.78 5.28 33.87
CA PRO A 217 4.30 6.49 34.51
C PRO A 217 4.78 7.52 33.47
N PRO A 218 4.43 8.82 33.64
CA PRO A 218 3.81 9.42 34.82
C PRO A 218 2.27 9.35 34.86
N LYS A 219 1.60 8.78 33.84
CA LYS A 219 0.14 8.69 33.81
C LYS A 219 -0.33 7.54 34.69
N ARG A 220 -1.26 7.84 35.61
CA ARG A 220 -1.83 6.87 36.55
C ARG A 220 -2.68 5.82 35.84
N ASP A 221 -3.43 6.22 34.81
CA ASP A 221 -4.42 5.38 34.16
C ASP A 221 -4.44 5.66 32.64
N ASN A 222 -4.79 4.64 31.87
CA ASN A 222 -5.08 4.68 30.42
C ASN A 222 -6.49 4.10 30.15
N LEU A 223 -6.94 4.13 28.89
CA LEU A 223 -8.18 3.48 28.48
C LEU A 223 -7.91 2.37 27.47
N HIS A 224 -8.49 1.21 27.74
CA HIS A 224 -8.67 0.13 26.76
C HIS A 224 -10.16 0.02 26.44
N ALA A 225 -10.47 -0.41 25.23
CA ALA A 225 -11.85 -0.67 24.86
C ALA A 225 -11.98 -1.85 23.89
N THR A 226 -13.12 -2.53 23.95
CA THR A 226 -13.47 -3.59 22.99
C THR A 226 -14.70 -3.16 22.22
N PHE A 227 -14.65 -3.25 20.89
CA PHE A 227 -15.82 -2.95 20.07
C PHE A 227 -16.86 -4.06 20.22
N ASN A 228 -17.93 -3.78 20.94
CA ASN A 228 -19.01 -4.74 21.21
C ASN A 228 -20.38 -4.03 21.25
N PRO A 229 -20.84 -3.47 20.11
CA PRO A 229 -22.08 -2.71 20.08
C PRO A 229 -23.28 -3.60 20.44
N ARG A 230 -24.25 -3.04 21.16
CA ARG A 230 -25.52 -3.72 21.50
C ARG A 230 -26.45 -3.89 20.30
N TRP A 231 -26.11 -3.29 19.17
CA TRP A 231 -26.79 -3.43 17.89
C TRP A 231 -25.91 -4.22 16.93
N GLU A 232 -26.52 -4.73 15.87
CA GLU A 232 -25.78 -5.37 14.79
C GLU A 232 -25.18 -4.30 13.88
N PRO A 233 -23.84 -4.23 13.73
CA PRO A 233 -23.21 -3.24 12.88
C PRO A 233 -23.73 -3.33 11.45
N ARG A 234 -24.32 -2.24 10.95
CA ARG A 234 -24.64 -2.12 9.54
C ARG A 234 -23.34 -2.01 8.77
N THR A 235 -22.92 -3.10 8.12
CA THR A 235 -21.80 -3.02 7.20
C THR A 235 -22.25 -2.18 6.00
N PRO A 236 -21.56 -1.10 5.61
CA PRO A 236 -21.88 -0.33 4.40
C PRO A 236 -21.59 -1.10 3.10
N ARG A 237 -21.62 -2.45 3.13
CA ARG A 237 -21.57 -3.28 1.94
C ARG A 237 -22.80 -2.91 1.11
N GLN A 238 -22.58 -2.26 -0.02
CA GLN A 238 -23.59 -2.26 -1.06
C GLN A 238 -23.94 -3.73 -1.33
N PRO A 239 -25.21 -4.14 -1.13
CA PRO A 239 -25.63 -5.49 -1.45
C PRO A 239 -25.37 -5.73 -2.95
N GLY A 240 -24.39 -6.57 -3.28
CA GLY A 240 -24.11 -7.01 -4.65
C GLY A 240 -22.76 -6.61 -5.27
N ALA A 241 -21.98 -5.69 -4.68
CA ALA A 241 -20.77 -5.16 -5.36
C ALA A 241 -19.42 -5.73 -4.86
N THR A 242 -19.36 -6.34 -3.67
CA THR A 242 -18.08 -6.83 -3.11
C THR A 242 -18.23 -8.27 -2.60
N PRO A 243 -17.59 -9.26 -3.26
CA PRO A 243 -17.60 -10.65 -2.82
C PRO A 243 -17.16 -10.77 -1.36
N GLU A 244 -17.68 -11.76 -0.65
CA GLU A 244 -17.12 -12.15 0.66
C GLU A 244 -15.64 -12.50 0.46
N PRO A 245 -14.72 -12.00 1.31
CA PRO A 245 -13.33 -12.40 1.22
C PRO A 245 -13.23 -13.91 1.47
N SER A 246 -12.82 -14.65 0.44
CA SER A 246 -12.58 -16.09 0.55
C SER A 246 -11.30 -16.34 1.36
N LEU A 247 -11.32 -17.42 2.13
CA LEU A 247 -10.10 -17.93 2.76
C LEU A 247 -9.09 -18.34 1.68
N PRO A 248 -7.78 -18.24 1.94
CA PRO A 248 -6.76 -18.69 1.00
C PRO A 248 -6.99 -20.14 0.56
N GLY A 249 -6.87 -20.38 -0.74
CA GLY A 249 -7.06 -21.69 -1.35
C GLY A 249 -6.46 -21.74 -2.76
N PRO A 250 -6.86 -22.73 -3.58
CA PRO A 250 -6.46 -22.78 -4.98
C PRO A 250 -7.04 -21.61 -5.78
N CYS A 251 -6.26 -21.04 -6.70
CA CYS A 251 -6.69 -20.00 -7.61
C CYS A 251 -6.05 -20.17 -8.99
N ILE A 252 -6.84 -19.98 -10.05
CA ILE A 252 -6.32 -19.90 -11.42
C ILE A 252 -6.10 -18.43 -11.76
N VAL A 253 -4.96 -18.10 -12.36
CA VAL A 253 -4.70 -16.83 -13.03
C VAL A 253 -4.49 -17.10 -14.52
N ILE A 254 -5.25 -16.43 -15.39
CA ILE A 254 -5.11 -16.59 -16.84
C ILE A 254 -4.35 -15.39 -17.38
N GLY A 255 -3.15 -15.63 -17.91
CA GLY A 255 -2.22 -14.64 -18.43
C GLY A 255 -0.97 -14.48 -17.54
N GLY A 256 0.19 -14.59 -18.18
CA GLY A 256 1.54 -14.43 -17.62
C GLY A 256 2.21 -13.11 -17.96
N GLY A 257 1.45 -12.13 -18.44
CA GLY A 257 1.90 -10.74 -18.52
C GLY A 257 2.10 -10.11 -17.14
N ILE A 258 2.56 -8.86 -17.08
CA ILE A 258 2.88 -8.18 -15.81
C ILE A 258 1.69 -8.13 -14.82
N ALA A 259 0.47 -7.97 -15.33
CA ALA A 259 -0.75 -7.92 -14.50
C ALA A 259 -1.04 -9.28 -13.83
N GLY A 260 -0.99 -10.37 -14.60
CA GLY A 260 -1.21 -11.72 -14.07
C GLY A 260 -0.10 -12.16 -13.13
N ALA A 261 1.16 -11.89 -13.48
CA ALA A 261 2.30 -12.15 -12.61
C ALA A 261 2.20 -11.39 -11.27
N ALA A 262 1.85 -10.10 -11.30
CA ALA A 262 1.67 -9.31 -10.08
C ALA A 262 0.48 -9.78 -9.24
N ALA A 263 -0.63 -10.18 -9.88
CA ALA A 263 -1.79 -10.76 -9.19
C ALA A 263 -1.43 -12.09 -8.52
N ALA A 264 -0.77 -13.00 -9.24
CA ALA A 264 -0.31 -14.28 -8.71
C ALA A 264 0.62 -14.10 -7.50
N ALA A 265 1.66 -13.26 -7.62
CA ALA A 265 2.57 -12.94 -6.52
C ALA A 265 1.87 -12.30 -5.31
N SER A 266 0.83 -11.49 -5.55
CA SER A 266 0.02 -10.89 -4.50
C SER A 266 -0.81 -11.95 -3.75
N LEU A 267 -1.45 -12.87 -4.49
CA LEU A 267 -2.23 -13.97 -3.93
C LEU A 267 -1.33 -14.95 -3.16
N ALA A 268 -0.22 -15.38 -3.74
CA ALA A 268 0.71 -16.33 -3.13
C ALA A 268 1.29 -15.81 -1.80
N ARG A 269 1.67 -14.53 -1.73
CA ARG A 269 2.10 -13.89 -0.46
C ARG A 269 1.03 -13.90 0.64
N ARG A 270 -0.24 -14.07 0.28
CA ARG A 270 -1.38 -14.17 1.21
C ARG A 270 -1.81 -15.63 1.45
N GLY A 271 -0.98 -16.59 1.09
CA GLY A 271 -1.17 -18.03 1.34
C GLY A 271 -1.98 -18.78 0.28
N TRP A 272 -2.31 -18.14 -0.85
CA TRP A 272 -3.02 -18.81 -1.94
C TRP A 272 -2.09 -19.75 -2.72
N GLN A 273 -2.64 -20.84 -3.25
CA GLN A 273 -1.95 -21.71 -4.21
C GLN A 273 -2.40 -21.33 -5.60
N VAL A 274 -1.49 -20.77 -6.40
CA VAL A 274 -1.84 -20.13 -7.67
C VAL A 274 -1.32 -20.95 -8.84
N THR A 275 -2.22 -21.35 -9.75
CA THR A 275 -1.84 -21.89 -11.06
C THR A 275 -2.02 -20.80 -12.11
N VAL A 276 -0.94 -20.45 -12.81
CA VAL A 276 -0.94 -19.44 -13.86
C VAL A 276 -0.91 -20.14 -15.22
N LEU A 277 -1.93 -19.92 -16.03
CA LEU A 277 -2.08 -20.48 -17.38
C LEU A 277 -1.82 -19.39 -18.42
N ASP A 278 -1.01 -19.66 -19.43
CA ASP A 278 -0.82 -18.76 -20.57
C ASP A 278 -0.71 -19.54 -21.89
N LEU A 279 -1.23 -18.95 -22.96
CA LEU A 279 -1.11 -19.46 -24.34
C LEU A 279 0.36 -19.57 -24.77
N ALA A 280 1.21 -18.63 -24.36
CA ALA A 280 2.61 -18.60 -24.74
C ALA A 280 3.43 -19.60 -23.93
N ALA A 281 4.54 -20.07 -24.51
CA ALA A 281 5.50 -20.94 -23.84
C ALA A 281 6.19 -20.25 -22.64
N GLU A 282 6.41 -18.94 -22.74
CA GLU A 282 7.19 -18.14 -21.80
C GLU A 282 6.36 -16.98 -21.24
N PRO A 283 6.59 -16.58 -19.96
CA PRO A 283 5.96 -15.40 -19.38
C PRO A 283 6.24 -14.12 -20.18
N ALA A 284 5.31 -13.16 -20.09
CA ALA A 284 5.41 -11.85 -20.70
C ALA A 284 5.63 -11.85 -22.23
N ALA A 285 5.18 -12.88 -22.96
CA ALA A 285 5.31 -12.97 -24.42
C ALA A 285 4.27 -12.13 -25.21
N GLY A 286 3.26 -11.58 -24.54
CA GLY A 286 2.26 -10.67 -25.14
C GLY A 286 2.70 -9.20 -25.14
N ALA A 287 1.79 -8.28 -24.82
CA ALA A 287 2.10 -6.84 -24.74
C ALA A 287 3.20 -6.48 -23.73
N SER A 288 3.50 -7.36 -22.78
CA SER A 288 4.61 -7.20 -21.82
C SER A 288 5.98 -7.60 -22.38
N ALA A 289 6.10 -7.98 -23.66
CA ALA A 289 7.35 -8.45 -24.29
C ALA A 289 8.32 -7.32 -24.68
N LEU A 290 8.09 -6.10 -24.19
CA LEU A 290 8.96 -4.94 -24.48
C LEU A 290 10.40 -5.23 -24.02
N PRO A 291 11.42 -4.93 -24.85
CA PRO A 291 12.82 -5.06 -24.44
C PRO A 291 13.15 -4.23 -23.19
N ALA A 292 12.58 -3.02 -23.12
CA ALA A 292 12.55 -2.15 -21.95
C ALA A 292 11.26 -1.30 -22.00
N GLY A 293 10.57 -1.20 -20.87
CA GLY A 293 9.43 -0.30 -20.69
C GLY A 293 9.84 0.87 -19.81
N VAL A 294 9.51 2.09 -20.26
CA VAL A 294 9.66 3.30 -19.45
C VAL A 294 8.47 3.40 -18.49
N PHE A 295 8.75 3.78 -17.25
CA PHE A 295 7.71 4.18 -16.29
C PHE A 295 7.97 5.61 -15.85
N ALA A 296 6.95 6.45 -15.96
CA ALA A 296 6.96 7.84 -15.50
C ALA A 296 5.54 8.20 -15.02
N PRO A 297 5.41 9.05 -14.00
CA PRO A 297 4.10 9.41 -13.47
C PRO A 297 3.36 10.26 -14.50
N HIS A 298 2.08 9.96 -14.69
CA HIS A 298 1.20 10.89 -15.37
C HIS A 298 1.05 12.14 -14.50
N VAL A 299 1.18 13.31 -15.10
CA VAL A 299 1.02 14.61 -14.45
C VAL A 299 -0.19 15.34 -15.01
N SER A 300 -0.93 16.01 -14.14
CA SER A 300 -2.00 16.92 -14.54
C SER A 300 -2.12 18.07 -13.52
N PRO A 301 -2.54 19.28 -13.94
CA PRO A 301 -2.60 20.44 -13.05
C PRO A 301 -3.52 20.24 -11.83
N ASP A 302 -4.58 19.44 -11.98
CA ASP A 302 -5.58 19.13 -10.96
C ASP A 302 -5.24 17.91 -10.09
N ASP A 303 -4.09 17.28 -10.34
CA ASP A 303 -3.72 16.00 -9.78
C ASP A 303 -4.84 14.94 -9.89
N SER A 304 -5.22 14.64 -11.13
CA SER A 304 -6.33 13.74 -11.48
C SER A 304 -6.18 12.34 -10.88
N VAL A 305 -7.28 11.56 -10.91
CA VAL A 305 -7.28 10.15 -10.46
C VAL A 305 -6.22 9.33 -11.21
N LEU A 306 -6.02 9.58 -12.50
CA LEU A 306 -4.99 8.90 -13.29
C LEU A 306 -3.58 9.25 -12.79
N SER A 307 -3.32 10.53 -12.50
CA SER A 307 -2.04 10.99 -11.93
C SER A 307 -1.75 10.29 -10.60
N ARG A 308 -2.75 10.22 -9.69
CA ARG A 308 -2.64 9.52 -8.40
C ARG A 308 -2.42 8.02 -8.56
N LEU A 309 -3.15 7.38 -9.48
CA LEU A 309 -3.03 5.95 -9.76
C LEU A 309 -1.65 5.61 -10.34
N SER A 310 -1.15 6.40 -11.29
CA SER A 310 0.16 6.19 -11.91
C SER A 310 1.29 6.26 -10.87
N ARG A 311 1.27 7.25 -9.97
CA ARG A 311 2.25 7.35 -8.86
C ARG A 311 2.18 6.16 -7.92
N SER A 312 0.97 5.69 -7.59
CA SER A 312 0.79 4.48 -6.76
C SER A 312 1.35 3.23 -7.43
N GLY A 313 1.14 3.09 -8.75
CA GLY A 313 1.69 2.01 -9.56
C GLY A 313 3.21 2.06 -9.63
N ILE A 314 3.78 3.24 -9.87
CA ILE A 314 5.24 3.44 -9.95
C ILE A 314 5.91 3.12 -8.63
N ARG A 315 5.37 3.59 -7.50
CA ARG A 315 5.89 3.22 -6.18
C ARG A 315 5.93 1.70 -6.01
N THR A 316 4.84 1.03 -6.37
CA THR A 316 4.73 -0.43 -6.33
C THR A 316 5.74 -1.12 -7.28
N THR A 317 6.04 -0.52 -8.43
CA THR A 317 7.05 -1.00 -9.38
C THR A 317 8.45 -0.85 -8.81
N LEU A 318 8.81 0.32 -8.29
CA LEU A 318 10.11 0.60 -7.68
C LEU A 318 10.38 -0.32 -6.49
N GLU A 319 9.40 -0.52 -5.61
CA GLU A 319 9.50 -1.46 -4.48
C GLU A 319 9.80 -2.89 -4.95
N GLN A 320 9.03 -3.39 -5.93
CA GLN A 320 9.22 -4.75 -6.42
C GLN A 320 10.52 -4.93 -7.19
N ALA A 321 10.91 -3.96 -8.01
CA ALA A 321 12.15 -4.02 -8.77
C ALA A 321 13.37 -4.05 -7.83
N ARG A 322 13.37 -3.24 -6.77
CA ARG A 322 14.43 -3.25 -5.74
C ARG A 322 14.59 -4.60 -5.03
N TRP A 323 13.50 -5.36 -4.87
CA TRP A 323 13.56 -6.66 -4.21
C TRP A 323 13.89 -7.82 -5.13
N LEU A 324 13.43 -7.76 -6.38
CA LEU A 324 13.38 -8.91 -7.27
C LEU A 324 14.37 -8.83 -8.42
N LEU A 325 14.91 -7.64 -8.72
CA LEU A 325 15.68 -7.38 -9.94
C LEU A 325 17.02 -6.72 -9.65
N ASN A 326 17.95 -6.87 -10.59
CA ASN A 326 19.26 -6.23 -10.50
C ASN A 326 19.22 -4.83 -11.13
N GLU A 327 19.44 -3.80 -10.33
CA GLU A 327 19.51 -2.42 -10.82
C GLU A 327 20.71 -2.22 -11.76
N GLY A 328 20.54 -1.43 -12.81
CA GLY A 328 21.49 -1.24 -13.91
C GLY A 328 21.44 -2.30 -15.01
N VAL A 329 20.86 -3.48 -14.74
CA VAL A 329 20.78 -4.60 -15.70
C VAL A 329 19.35 -4.89 -16.12
N ASP A 330 18.46 -5.10 -15.15
CA ASP A 330 17.06 -5.46 -15.39
C ASP A 330 16.13 -4.26 -15.30
N TRP A 331 16.59 -3.19 -14.63
CA TRP A 331 15.86 -1.93 -14.46
C TRP A 331 16.81 -0.82 -14.00
N ALA A 332 16.38 0.43 -14.03
CA ALA A 332 17.10 1.53 -13.39
C ALA A 332 16.16 2.66 -12.96
N HIS A 333 16.36 3.18 -11.74
CA HIS A 333 15.74 4.41 -11.25
C HIS A 333 16.60 5.63 -11.63
N CYS A 334 16.53 6.03 -12.91
CA CYS A 334 17.43 7.02 -13.51
C CYS A 334 16.78 8.38 -13.82
N GLY A 335 15.50 8.52 -13.46
CA GLY A 335 14.66 9.65 -13.87
C GLY A 335 14.28 9.59 -15.35
N VAL A 336 13.27 10.36 -15.74
CA VAL A 336 12.77 10.46 -17.12
C VAL A 336 12.51 11.92 -17.44
N LEU A 337 12.95 12.38 -18.62
CA LEU A 337 12.57 13.66 -19.18
C LEU A 337 11.34 13.46 -20.10
N GLU A 338 10.22 14.09 -19.78
CA GLU A 338 9.02 14.14 -20.63
C GLU A 338 9.00 15.46 -21.41
N HIS A 339 9.12 15.39 -22.74
CA HIS A 339 8.98 16.57 -23.61
C HIS A 339 7.50 16.77 -23.99
N ARG A 340 6.92 17.88 -23.54
CA ARG A 340 5.49 18.16 -23.68
C ARG A 340 5.24 19.00 -24.93
N THR A 341 5.08 18.32 -26.06
CA THR A 341 4.92 18.96 -27.38
C THR A 341 3.61 19.74 -27.55
N ASP A 342 2.65 19.58 -26.64
CA ASP A 342 1.42 20.38 -26.58
C ASP A 342 1.64 21.76 -25.94
N GLY A 343 2.84 22.03 -25.41
CA GLY A 343 3.20 23.27 -24.74
C GLY A 343 2.63 23.40 -23.32
N SER A 344 1.88 22.42 -22.82
CA SER A 344 1.30 22.46 -21.48
C SER A 344 2.37 22.08 -20.43
N PRO A 345 2.52 22.82 -19.32
CA PRO A 345 3.48 22.43 -18.27
C PRO A 345 3.10 21.13 -17.54
N GLY A 346 1.83 20.72 -17.59
CA GLY A 346 1.31 19.52 -16.91
C GLY A 346 1.25 19.62 -15.37
N LEU A 347 1.99 20.54 -14.76
CA LEU A 347 2.06 20.76 -13.31
C LEU A 347 1.36 22.07 -12.91
N SER A 348 0.77 22.07 -11.71
CA SER A 348 0.24 23.29 -11.08
C SER A 348 1.38 24.23 -10.67
N PRO A 349 1.19 25.57 -10.68
CA PRO A 349 2.20 26.53 -10.23
C PRO A 349 2.75 26.30 -8.80
N GLU A 350 1.92 25.75 -7.90
CA GLU A 350 2.32 25.48 -6.51
C GLU A 350 3.07 24.14 -6.34
N TRP A 351 3.09 23.30 -7.38
CA TRP A 351 3.65 21.95 -7.33
C TRP A 351 5.10 21.88 -6.83
N PRO A 352 6.03 22.76 -7.27
CA PRO A 352 7.44 22.70 -6.85
C PRO A 352 7.67 22.97 -5.36
N GLN A 353 6.73 23.63 -4.68
CA GLN A 353 6.81 23.94 -3.25
C GLN A 353 6.21 22.83 -2.37
N GLY A 354 5.56 21.85 -2.99
CA GLY A 354 4.89 20.74 -2.32
C GLY A 354 5.71 19.46 -2.29
N PRO A 355 5.21 18.42 -1.59
CA PRO A 355 5.81 17.09 -1.64
C PRO A 355 5.76 16.47 -3.06
N GLY A 356 4.96 17.05 -3.98
CA GLY A 356 4.92 16.67 -5.39
C GLY A 356 6.24 16.86 -6.13
N ALA A 357 7.10 17.78 -5.69
CA ALA A 357 8.43 17.99 -6.27
C ALA A 357 9.31 16.72 -6.20
N ALA A 358 9.10 15.85 -5.22
CA ALA A 358 9.81 14.58 -5.14
C ALA A 358 9.41 13.59 -6.26
N TRP A 359 8.30 13.82 -6.95
CA TRP A 359 7.84 13.03 -8.09
C TRP A 359 8.25 13.65 -9.43
N SER A 360 7.93 14.93 -9.60
CA SER A 360 8.04 15.64 -10.87
C SER A 360 8.31 17.12 -10.63
N GLU A 361 9.11 17.72 -11.50
CA GLU A 361 9.39 19.17 -11.52
C GLU A 361 9.53 19.68 -12.97
N PRO A 362 9.40 20.98 -13.22
CA PRO A 362 9.81 21.56 -14.51
C PRO A 362 11.24 21.15 -14.85
N ALA A 363 11.49 20.74 -16.10
CA ALA A 363 12.79 20.21 -16.48
C ALA A 363 13.92 21.22 -16.23
N PRO A 364 15.00 20.82 -15.53
CA PRO A 364 16.15 21.69 -15.34
C PRO A 364 16.86 21.94 -16.67
N SER A 365 17.47 23.11 -16.83
CA SER A 365 18.18 23.52 -18.06
C SER A 365 19.26 22.51 -18.48
N ALA A 366 19.95 21.90 -17.51
CA ALA A 366 20.94 20.86 -17.76
C ALA A 366 20.33 19.60 -18.39
N ALA A 367 19.10 19.21 -18.01
CA ALA A 367 18.41 18.07 -18.60
C ALA A 367 17.95 18.37 -20.04
N LEU A 368 17.45 19.59 -20.29
CA LEU A 368 17.12 20.05 -21.64
C LEU A 368 18.33 20.02 -22.56
N ALA A 369 19.47 20.58 -22.10
CA ALA A 369 20.71 20.59 -22.87
C ALA A 369 21.23 19.17 -23.15
N ALA A 370 21.20 18.27 -22.17
CA ALA A 370 21.60 16.87 -22.34
C ALA A 370 20.73 16.12 -23.36
N ALA A 371 19.44 16.47 -23.45
CA ALA A 371 18.50 15.94 -24.43
C ALA A 371 18.50 16.69 -25.77
N GLN A 372 19.35 17.71 -25.93
CA GLN A 372 19.43 18.57 -27.12
C GLN A 372 18.09 19.27 -27.45
N LEU A 373 17.31 19.58 -26.41
CA LEU A 373 16.07 20.35 -26.54
C LEU A 373 16.34 21.87 -26.46
N PRO A 374 15.51 22.70 -27.11
CA PRO A 374 15.56 24.14 -26.95
C PRO A 374 15.47 24.59 -25.48
N PRO A 375 16.14 25.68 -25.06
CA PRO A 375 16.06 26.17 -23.67
C PRO A 375 14.66 26.58 -23.22
N ASP A 376 13.76 26.89 -24.15
CA ASP A 376 12.37 27.25 -23.95
C ASP A 376 11.40 26.07 -24.17
N ALA A 377 11.92 24.86 -24.37
CA ALA A 377 11.09 23.67 -24.52
C ALA A 377 10.29 23.38 -23.24
N THR A 378 8.99 23.16 -23.37
CA THR A 378 8.15 22.72 -22.26
C THR A 378 8.43 21.25 -21.96
N ALA A 379 9.09 20.98 -20.83
CA ALA A 379 9.37 19.61 -20.41
C ALA A 379 9.25 19.44 -18.90
N CYS A 380 9.01 18.20 -18.48
CA CYS A 380 8.93 17.79 -17.09
C CYS A 380 10.03 16.78 -16.79
N TRP A 381 10.74 16.96 -15.68
CA TRP A 381 11.64 15.95 -15.15
C TRP A 381 10.93 15.13 -14.08
N HIS A 382 10.89 13.82 -14.28
CA HIS A 382 10.31 12.87 -13.33
C HIS A 382 11.43 12.19 -12.55
N HIS A 383 11.51 12.48 -11.26
CA HIS A 383 12.54 11.91 -10.38
C HIS A 383 12.31 10.42 -10.15
N GLN A 384 11.07 10.03 -9.86
CA GLN A 384 10.69 8.66 -9.50
C GLN A 384 10.34 7.84 -10.74
N ALA A 385 11.19 7.91 -11.75
CA ALA A 385 10.95 7.34 -13.06
C ALA A 385 12.19 6.60 -13.56
N GLY A 386 12.02 5.83 -14.64
CA GLY A 386 13.11 5.10 -15.25
C GLY A 386 12.63 4.03 -16.20
N TRP A 387 13.39 2.93 -16.30
CA TRP A 387 13.04 1.82 -17.17
C TRP A 387 13.12 0.47 -16.45
N VAL A 388 12.37 -0.50 -16.94
CA VAL A 388 12.36 -1.89 -16.47
C VAL A 388 12.20 -2.85 -17.64
N ARG A 389 12.84 -4.03 -17.60
CA ARG A 389 12.57 -5.14 -18.51
C ARG A 389 11.35 -5.91 -18.02
N PRO A 390 10.14 -5.73 -18.60
CA PRO A 390 8.92 -6.27 -18.00
C PRO A 390 8.91 -7.80 -17.94
N ALA A 391 9.55 -8.47 -18.90
CA ALA A 391 9.72 -9.92 -18.88
C ALA A 391 10.57 -10.43 -17.71
N ARG A 392 11.59 -9.66 -17.27
CA ARG A 392 12.39 -9.99 -16.08
C ARG A 392 11.53 -9.86 -14.82
N LEU A 393 10.78 -8.77 -14.71
CA LEU A 393 9.86 -8.55 -13.60
C LEU A 393 8.78 -9.64 -13.52
N ALA A 394 8.12 -9.96 -14.65
CA ALA A 394 7.08 -10.99 -14.69
C ALA A 394 7.62 -12.37 -14.29
N ARG A 395 8.79 -12.78 -14.80
CA ARG A 395 9.44 -14.05 -14.41
C ARG A 395 9.78 -14.08 -12.92
N ALA A 396 10.37 -12.99 -12.39
CA ALA A 396 10.72 -12.93 -10.97
C ALA A 396 9.49 -12.98 -10.06
N LEU A 397 8.37 -12.38 -10.47
CA LEU A 397 7.10 -12.46 -9.76
C LEU A 397 6.50 -13.88 -9.78
N LEU A 398 6.52 -14.54 -10.94
CA LEU A 398 6.01 -15.90 -11.11
C LEU A 398 6.88 -16.97 -10.44
N GLY A 399 8.16 -16.67 -10.20
CA GLY A 399 9.08 -17.55 -9.48
C GLY A 399 8.90 -17.58 -7.96
N GLN A 400 7.93 -16.84 -7.40
CA GLN A 400 7.68 -16.85 -5.96
C GLN A 400 7.03 -18.16 -5.49
N PRO A 401 7.29 -18.61 -4.24
CA PRO A 401 6.66 -19.79 -3.68
C PRO A 401 5.13 -19.72 -3.72
N GLY A 402 4.47 -20.86 -3.95
CA GLY A 402 3.00 -20.94 -4.04
C GLY A 402 2.44 -20.60 -5.43
N ILE A 403 3.29 -20.40 -6.44
CA ILE A 403 2.90 -20.16 -7.82
C ILE A 403 3.39 -21.32 -8.70
N GLN A 404 2.50 -21.86 -9.52
CA GLN A 404 2.79 -22.85 -10.55
C GLN A 404 2.53 -22.22 -11.92
N TRP A 405 3.57 -22.10 -12.74
CA TRP A 405 3.46 -21.61 -14.11
C TRP A 405 3.20 -22.75 -15.10
N GLN A 406 2.27 -22.55 -16.03
CA GLN A 406 1.98 -23.47 -17.12
C GLN A 406 1.79 -22.67 -18.43
N GLY A 407 2.83 -22.68 -19.26
CA GLY A 407 2.79 -22.13 -20.62
C GLY A 407 2.24 -23.12 -21.64
N ASN A 408 1.98 -22.65 -22.86
CA ASN A 408 1.33 -23.42 -23.93
C ASN A 408 -0.08 -23.94 -23.54
N CYS A 409 -0.75 -23.26 -22.62
CA CYS A 409 -2.08 -23.59 -22.12
C CYS A 409 -3.07 -22.51 -22.58
N ALA A 410 -3.65 -22.71 -23.77
CA ALA A 410 -4.65 -21.82 -24.32
C ALA A 410 -6.02 -22.02 -23.65
N VAL A 411 -6.39 -21.14 -22.71
CA VAL A 411 -7.75 -21.16 -22.13
C VAL A 411 -8.73 -20.56 -23.14
N ALA A 412 -9.64 -21.40 -23.66
CA ALA A 412 -10.69 -20.99 -24.58
C ALA A 412 -12.01 -20.67 -23.88
N GLN A 413 -12.29 -21.34 -22.75
CA GLN A 413 -13.56 -21.19 -22.03
C GLN A 413 -13.39 -21.30 -20.52
N LEU A 414 -14.23 -20.57 -19.78
CA LEU A 414 -14.44 -20.76 -18.35
C LEU A 414 -15.82 -21.37 -18.11
N ARG A 415 -15.87 -22.48 -17.38
CA ARG A 415 -17.11 -23.13 -16.96
C ARG A 415 -17.20 -23.12 -15.45
N ARG A 416 -18.31 -22.61 -14.91
CA ARG A 416 -18.65 -22.76 -13.50
C ARG A 416 -19.40 -24.07 -13.31
N VAL A 417 -18.91 -24.94 -12.45
CA VAL A 417 -19.53 -26.21 -12.10
C VAL A 417 -19.97 -26.17 -10.65
N GLU A 418 -21.24 -26.52 -10.40
CA GLU A 418 -21.75 -26.68 -9.05
C GLU A 418 -21.38 -28.07 -8.51
N ILE A 419 -20.84 -28.08 -7.30
CA ILE A 419 -20.51 -29.28 -6.55
C ILE A 419 -21.63 -29.47 -5.52
N PRO A 420 -22.45 -30.53 -5.65
CA PRO A 420 -23.52 -30.80 -4.70
C PRO A 420 -23.00 -30.94 -3.28
N ALA A 421 -23.80 -30.52 -2.30
CA ALA A 421 -23.49 -30.79 -0.90
C ALA A 421 -23.42 -32.30 -0.64
N THR A 422 -22.43 -32.72 0.14
CA THR A 422 -22.36 -34.07 0.70
C THR A 422 -22.61 -34.01 2.20
N ALA A 423 -22.73 -35.16 2.87
CA ALA A 423 -22.87 -35.22 4.33
C ALA A 423 -21.68 -34.56 5.08
N GLN A 424 -20.56 -34.33 4.40
CA GLN A 424 -19.30 -33.84 4.96
C GLN A 424 -18.88 -32.46 4.43
N CYS A 425 -19.42 -32.01 3.29
CA CYS A 425 -19.04 -30.74 2.66
C CYS A 425 -20.29 -29.96 2.17
N PRO A 426 -20.36 -28.64 2.42
CA PRO A 426 -21.42 -27.81 1.87
C PRO A 426 -21.32 -27.74 0.34
N ALA A 427 -22.43 -27.37 -0.30
CA ALA A 427 -22.44 -27.12 -1.74
C ALA A 427 -21.43 -26.01 -2.08
N ALA A 428 -20.65 -26.23 -3.12
CA ALA A 428 -19.61 -25.31 -3.56
C ALA A 428 -19.72 -25.08 -5.08
N ALA A 429 -19.04 -24.06 -5.58
CA ALA A 429 -18.83 -23.91 -7.01
C ALA A 429 -17.34 -23.88 -7.30
N THR A 430 -16.93 -24.62 -8.33
CA THR A 430 -15.57 -24.55 -8.86
C THR A 430 -15.60 -23.99 -10.27
N TRP A 431 -14.53 -23.32 -10.66
CA TRP A 431 -14.29 -22.91 -12.03
C TRP A 431 -13.35 -23.89 -12.69
N GLN A 432 -13.69 -24.28 -13.91
CA GLN A 432 -12.83 -25.03 -14.80
C GLN A 432 -12.36 -24.11 -15.93
N ALA A 433 -11.05 -24.06 -16.15
CA ALA A 433 -10.45 -23.47 -17.34
C ALA A 433 -10.30 -24.57 -18.40
N LEU A 434 -10.91 -24.38 -19.56
CA LEU A 434 -10.93 -25.38 -20.62
C LEU A 434 -10.19 -24.90 -21.86
N ASP A 435 -9.57 -25.84 -22.57
CA ASP A 435 -9.04 -25.61 -23.91
C ASP A 435 -10.15 -25.57 -24.98
N ALA A 436 -9.76 -25.40 -26.24
CA ALA A 436 -10.69 -25.33 -27.37
C ALA A 436 -11.39 -26.67 -27.66
N GLN A 437 -10.86 -27.78 -27.16
CA GLN A 437 -11.42 -29.13 -27.30
C GLN A 437 -12.34 -29.50 -26.12
N GLY A 438 -12.45 -28.62 -25.11
CA GLY A 438 -13.23 -28.86 -23.90
C GLY A 438 -12.51 -29.73 -22.86
N GLN A 439 -11.19 -29.93 -22.98
CA GLN A 439 -10.40 -30.55 -21.92
C GLN A 439 -10.14 -29.55 -20.80
N VAL A 440 -10.19 -30.02 -19.57
CA VAL A 440 -9.92 -29.19 -18.39
C VAL A 440 -8.41 -29.03 -18.22
N LEU A 441 -7.94 -27.79 -18.27
CA LEU A 441 -6.55 -27.41 -18.03
C LEU A 441 -6.25 -27.23 -16.53
N ALA A 442 -7.18 -26.62 -15.79
CA ALA A 442 -7.09 -26.44 -14.34
C ALA A 442 -8.46 -26.21 -13.71
N GLU A 443 -8.57 -26.47 -12.41
CA GLU A 443 -9.76 -26.20 -11.61
C GLU A 443 -9.44 -25.45 -10.32
N ALA A 444 -10.26 -24.46 -9.96
CA ALA A 444 -10.15 -23.75 -8.69
C ALA A 444 -11.47 -23.03 -8.32
N PRO A 445 -11.72 -22.79 -7.02
CA PRO A 445 -12.88 -21.99 -6.59
C PRO A 445 -12.80 -20.52 -7.04
N THR A 446 -11.60 -20.01 -7.36
CA THR A 446 -11.36 -18.61 -7.76
C THR A 446 -10.56 -18.51 -9.04
N VAL A 447 -10.96 -17.63 -9.95
CA VAL A 447 -10.25 -17.32 -11.20
C VAL A 447 -9.98 -15.83 -11.30
N VAL A 448 -8.78 -15.46 -11.73
CA VAL A 448 -8.39 -14.12 -12.14
C VAL A 448 -8.10 -14.11 -13.63
N ILE A 449 -8.78 -13.24 -14.37
CA ILE A 449 -8.54 -13.05 -15.81
C ILE A 449 -7.58 -11.86 -15.99
N ALA A 450 -6.39 -12.13 -16.51
CA ALA A 450 -5.33 -11.14 -16.77
C ALA A 450 -4.68 -11.35 -18.17
N ALA A 451 -5.45 -11.84 -19.14
CA ALA A 451 -5.02 -12.25 -20.47
C ALA A 451 -4.87 -11.10 -21.49
N GLY A 452 -4.75 -9.85 -21.06
CA GLY A 452 -4.64 -8.68 -21.94
C GLY A 452 -5.81 -8.59 -22.93
N ALA A 453 -5.53 -8.42 -24.23
CA ALA A 453 -6.57 -8.40 -25.26
C ALA A 453 -7.36 -9.73 -25.34
N GLY A 454 -6.74 -10.86 -24.97
CA GLY A 454 -7.38 -12.16 -24.91
C GLY A 454 -8.47 -12.26 -23.83
N SER A 455 -8.51 -11.34 -22.86
CA SER A 455 -9.57 -11.30 -21.85
C SER A 455 -10.96 -11.13 -22.45
N LEU A 456 -11.09 -10.46 -23.60
CA LEU A 456 -12.37 -10.25 -24.28
C LEU A 456 -13.06 -11.57 -24.65
N ALA A 457 -12.30 -12.62 -25.00
CA ALA A 457 -12.85 -13.92 -25.34
C ALA A 457 -13.40 -14.70 -24.13
N LEU A 458 -12.91 -14.37 -22.93
CA LEU A 458 -13.29 -15.04 -21.67
C LEU A 458 -14.36 -14.28 -20.87
N LEU A 459 -14.66 -13.05 -21.28
CA LEU A 459 -15.63 -12.19 -20.62
C LEU A 459 -16.94 -12.19 -21.43
N ASN A 460 -18.07 -12.18 -20.74
CA ASN A 460 -19.41 -12.18 -21.34
C ASN A 460 -19.80 -10.81 -21.98
N HIS A 461 -18.90 -10.18 -22.76
CA HIS A 461 -19.09 -8.91 -23.49
C HIS A 461 -19.51 -7.69 -22.66
N ARG A 462 -19.41 -7.74 -21.32
CA ARG A 462 -19.86 -6.65 -20.44
C ARG A 462 -18.90 -5.45 -20.35
N TRP A 463 -17.70 -5.54 -20.91
CA TRP A 463 -16.62 -4.58 -20.64
C TRP A 463 -16.15 -3.92 -21.95
N PRO A 464 -16.08 -2.57 -21.99
CA PRO A 464 -15.66 -1.83 -23.18
C PRO A 464 -14.13 -1.83 -23.31
N LEU A 465 -13.51 -2.99 -23.57
CA LEU A 465 -12.08 -3.08 -23.83
C LEU A 465 -11.81 -2.91 -25.32
N GLN A 466 -10.93 -1.96 -25.67
CA GLN A 466 -10.48 -1.74 -27.05
C GLN A 466 -9.02 -2.15 -27.20
N PRO A 467 -8.69 -3.15 -28.04
CA PRO A 467 -7.30 -3.48 -28.31
C PRO A 467 -6.65 -2.40 -29.17
N VAL A 468 -5.46 -1.94 -28.74
CA VAL A 468 -4.63 -0.99 -29.49
C VAL A 468 -3.30 -1.67 -29.80
N ARG A 469 -2.96 -1.77 -31.08
CA ARG A 469 -1.67 -2.32 -31.52
C ARG A 469 -0.59 -1.25 -31.39
N GLY A 470 0.54 -1.63 -30.81
CA GLY A 470 1.75 -0.82 -30.77
C GLY A 470 2.92 -1.54 -31.44
N GLN A 471 3.92 -0.78 -31.89
CA GLN A 471 5.20 -1.29 -32.38
C GLN A 471 6.32 -0.52 -31.69
N VAL A 472 7.34 -1.23 -31.23
CA VAL A 472 8.57 -0.64 -30.68
C VAL A 472 9.74 -1.06 -31.54
N SER A 473 10.54 -0.08 -31.94
CA SER A 473 11.79 -0.27 -32.66
C SER A 473 12.94 -0.23 -31.65
N TRP A 474 13.90 -1.15 -31.77
CA TRP A 474 15.08 -1.19 -30.92
C TRP A 474 16.32 -1.48 -31.77
N GLY A 475 17.48 -1.08 -31.28
CA GLY A 475 18.76 -1.25 -31.96
C GLY A 475 19.93 -1.22 -30.99
N GLN A 476 21.13 -1.48 -31.50
CA GLN A 476 22.35 -1.39 -30.70
C GLN A 476 22.75 0.07 -30.50
N HIS A 477 23.08 0.44 -29.26
CA HIS A 477 23.67 1.73 -28.96
C HIS A 477 25.19 1.62 -29.06
N ALA A 478 25.80 2.45 -29.91
CA ALA A 478 27.22 2.35 -30.26
C ALA A 478 28.18 2.81 -29.14
N ASP A 479 27.71 3.67 -28.24
CA ASP A 479 28.51 4.20 -27.13
C ASP A 479 28.10 3.52 -25.81
N THR A 480 28.96 2.64 -25.30
CA THR A 480 28.72 1.94 -24.03
C THR A 480 29.10 2.79 -22.80
N ALA A 481 29.78 3.94 -22.99
CA ALA A 481 30.24 4.79 -21.91
C ALA A 481 29.16 5.79 -21.43
N MET A 482 28.17 6.09 -22.27
CA MET A 482 27.03 6.94 -21.92
C MET A 482 25.72 6.14 -21.97
N PRO A 483 25.18 5.65 -20.84
CA PRO A 483 23.87 5.03 -20.85
C PRO A 483 22.82 6.05 -21.31
N LEU A 484 22.08 5.71 -22.38
CA LEU A 484 20.93 6.50 -22.83
C LEU A 484 19.96 6.66 -21.67
N ARG A 485 19.70 7.91 -21.28
CA ARG A 485 18.65 8.22 -20.33
C ARG A 485 17.29 8.12 -21.03
N PRO A 486 16.28 7.51 -20.39
CA PRO A 486 14.95 7.45 -20.97
C PRO A 486 14.37 8.87 -21.08
N SER A 487 13.92 9.21 -22.28
CA SER A 487 13.13 10.39 -22.60
C SER A 487 11.82 9.96 -23.26
N ILE A 488 10.72 10.62 -22.93
CA ILE A 488 9.40 10.33 -23.48
C ILE A 488 8.77 11.54 -24.14
#